data_AF-A0A060BXY7-F1
#
_entry.id   AF-A0A060BXY7-F1
#
_cell.length_a   1.000
_cell.length_b   1.000
_cell.length_c   1.000
_cell.angle_alpha   90.00
_cell.angle_beta   90.00
_cell.angle_gamma   90.00
#
_symmetry.space_group_name_H-M   'P 1'
#
loop_
_entity.id
_entity.type
_entity.pdbx_description
1 polymer ?
#
loop_
_entity_poly.entity_id
_entity_poly.type
_entity_poly.pdbx_seq_one_letter_code
_entity_poly.pdbx_strand_id
1 'polypeptide(L)' 'DARRDVVASTTAALNMMQRLNKMFDGDWLLTIAAYNSGEGRVMKAIKANKSRGKPTDFWSLSLPRETRIYSYRKCWH' A
#
# COMPACT_ATOMS: atom_id res chain seq x y z
N ASP A 1 27.78 -15.38 -4.09
CA ASP A 1 27.31 -14.00 -3.88
C ASP A 1 25.80 -13.83 -4.03
N ALA A 2 25.18 -14.23 -5.15
CA ALA A 2 23.73 -14.07 -5.39
C ALA A 2 22.75 -14.51 -4.27
N ARG A 3 23.08 -15.53 -3.45
CA ARG A 3 22.21 -15.91 -2.31
C ARG A 3 22.16 -14.86 -1.21
N ARG A 4 23.25 -14.12 -1.02
CA ARG A 4 23.35 -13.05 0.00
C ARG A 4 22.56 -11.83 -0.46
N ASP A 5 22.60 -11.54 -1.76
CA ASP A 5 21.79 -10.49 -2.39
C ASP A 5 20.29 -10.80 -2.35
N VAL A 6 19.87 -12.05 -2.57
CA VAL A 6 18.45 -12.45 -2.47
C VAL A 6 17.94 -12.33 -1.04
N VAL A 7 18.72 -12.78 -0.05
CA VAL A 7 18.34 -12.64 1.37
C VAL A 7 18.29 -11.16 1.76
N ALA A 8 19.28 -10.35 1.36
CA ALA A 8 19.30 -8.91 1.63
C ALA A 8 18.13 -8.19 0.94
N SER A 9 17.78 -8.58 -0.28
CA SER A 9 16.63 -8.03 -1.03
C SER A 9 15.31 -8.40 -0.37
N THR A 10 15.20 -9.62 0.15
CA THR A 10 14.00 -10.10 0.86
C THR A 10 13.83 -9.37 2.20
N THR A 11 14.91 -9.23 2.97
CA THR A 11 14.89 -8.46 4.23
C THR A 11 14.59 -6.98 3.99
N ALA A 12 15.14 -6.39 2.93
CA ALA A 12 14.85 -5.00 2.55
C ALA A 12 13.37 -4.81 2.17
N ALA A 13 12.80 -5.73 1.40
CA ALA A 13 11.38 -5.69 1.03
C ALA A 13 10.45 -5.81 2.25
N LEU A 14 10.75 -6.73 3.17
CA LEU A 14 10.01 -6.89 4.43
C LEU A 14 10.10 -5.64 5.31
N ASN A 15 11.30 -5.08 5.47
CA ASN A 15 11.50 -3.84 6.23
C ASN A 15 10.73 -2.66 5.61
N MET A 16 10.73 -2.57 4.26
CA MET A 16 9.97 -1.55 3.54
C MET A 16 8.47 -1.72 3.74
N MET A 17 7.94 -2.95 3.61
CA MET A 17 6.51 -3.23 3.86
C MET A 17 6.12 -2.95 5.31
N GLN A 18 6.93 -3.33 6.29
CA GLN A 18 6.67 -3.03 7.71
C GLN A 18 6.67 -1.53 7.98
N ARG A 19 7.59 -0.77 7.38
CA ARG A 19 7.63 0.70 7.48
C ARG A 19 6.36 1.33 6.90
N LEU A 20 5.93 0.87 5.72
CA LEU A 20 4.70 1.35 5.08
C LEU A 20 3.47 0.98 5.92
N ASN A 21 3.40 -0.24 6.46
CA ASN A 21 2.26 -0.66 7.27
C ASN A 21 2.12 0.15 8.55
N LYS A 22 3.23 0.45 9.22
CA LYS A 22 3.24 1.39 10.36
C LYS A 22 2.81 2.81 9.96
N MET A 23 3.16 3.25 8.76
CA MET A 23 2.79 4.59 8.27
C MET A 23 1.30 4.73 7.99
N PHE A 24 0.65 3.66 7.55
CA PHE A 24 -0.79 3.64 7.27
C PHE A 24 -1.60 3.00 8.40
N ASP A 25 -1.10 3.06 9.64
CA ASP A 25 -1.80 2.60 10.84
C ASP A 25 -2.31 1.14 10.76
N GLY A 26 -1.57 0.27 10.07
CA GLY A 26 -1.95 -1.13 9.85
C GLY A 26 -2.88 -1.39 8.66
N ASP A 27 -3.26 -0.36 7.89
CA ASP A 27 -4.04 -0.53 6.67
C ASP A 27 -3.20 -1.17 5.56
N TRP A 28 -3.39 -2.48 5.41
CA TRP A 28 -2.70 -3.29 4.41
C TRP A 28 -3.01 -2.88 2.98
N LEU A 29 -4.21 -2.34 2.69
CA LEU A 29 -4.55 -1.89 1.35
C LEU A 29 -3.78 -0.63 0.98
N LEU A 30 -3.68 0.33 1.91
CA LEU A 30 -2.83 1.51 1.74
C LEU A 30 -1.34 1.16 1.69
N THR A 31 -0.92 0.17 2.47
CA THR A 31 0.45 -0.37 2.46
C THR A 31 0.83 -0.91 1.08
N ILE A 32 -0.01 -1.78 0.50
CA ILE A 32 0.22 -2.38 -0.82
C ILE A 32 0.13 -1.30 -1.91
N ALA A 33 -0.82 -0.38 -1.80
CA ALA A 33 -0.93 0.76 -2.69
C ALA A 33 0.35 1.60 -2.71
N ALA A 34 0.92 1.89 -1.55
CA ALA A 34 2.14 2.67 -1.40
C ALA A 34 3.37 1.91 -1.87
N TYR A 35 3.41 0.59 -1.68
CA TYR A 35 4.47 -0.25 -2.21
C TYR A 35 4.48 -0.23 -3.74
N ASN A 36 3.31 -0.34 -4.39
CA ASN A 36 3.19 -0.39 -5.84
C ASN A 36 3.25 1.00 -6.51
N SER A 37 2.57 1.99 -5.94
CA SER A 37 2.40 3.34 -6.52
C SER A 37 3.35 4.38 -5.93
N GLY A 38 4.06 4.05 -4.85
CA GLY A 38 4.90 4.97 -4.08
C GLY A 38 4.15 5.63 -2.91
N GLU A 39 4.78 5.57 -1.74
CA GLU A 39 4.34 6.17 -0.47
C GLU A 39 3.88 7.63 -0.61
N GLY A 40 4.67 8.47 -1.29
CA GLY A 40 4.36 9.88 -1.48
C GLY A 40 3.08 10.14 -2.28
N ARG A 41 2.74 9.26 -3.23
CA ARG A 41 1.48 9.39 -4.01
C ARG A 41 0.28 9.10 -3.14
N VAL A 42 0.34 8.03 -2.34
CA VAL A 42 -0.73 7.66 -1.40
C VAL A 42 -0.89 8.72 -0.32
N MET A 43 0.20 9.19 0.28
CA MET A 43 0.18 10.27 1.28
C MET A 43 -0.42 11.57 0.73
N LYS A 44 -0.11 11.94 -0.52
CA LYS A 44 -0.72 13.11 -1.18
C LYS A 44 -2.22 12.92 -1.38
N ALA A 45 -2.66 11.73 -1.79
CA ALA A 45 -4.08 11.41 -1.95
C ALA A 45 -4.83 11.46 -0.61
N ILE A 46 -4.25 10.89 0.45
CA ILE A 46 -4.79 10.96 1.82
C ILE A 46 -4.91 12.41 2.26
N LYS A 47 -3.85 13.20 2.12
CA LYS A 47 -3.85 14.62 2.52
C LYS A 47 -4.91 15.42 1.78
N ALA A 48 -5.09 15.17 0.47
CA ALA A 48 -6.11 15.82 -0.34
C ALA A 48 -7.54 15.42 0.05
N ASN A 49 -7.77 14.17 0.45
CA ASN A 49 -9.08 13.76 0.97
C ASN A 49 -9.34 14.33 2.37
N LYS A 50 -8.35 14.31 3.28
CA LYS A 50 -8.46 14.94 4.60
C LYS A 50 -8.82 16.43 4.50
N SER A 51 -8.17 17.18 3.61
CA SER A 51 -8.48 18.61 3.41
C SER A 51 -9.88 18.86 2.86
N ARG A 52 -10.50 17.86 2.25
CA ARG A 52 -11.87 17.91 1.69
C ARG A 52 -12.91 17.29 2.62
N GLY A 53 -12.52 16.87 3.84
CA GLY A 53 -13.40 16.12 4.75
C GLY A 53 -13.86 14.77 4.19
N LYS A 54 -13.11 14.20 3.24
CA LYS A 54 -13.43 12.93 2.60
C LYS A 54 -12.73 11.77 3.32
N PRO A 55 -13.30 10.56 3.26
CA PRO A 55 -12.66 9.37 3.79
C PRO A 55 -11.31 9.11 3.11
N THR A 56 -10.36 8.55 3.85
CA THR A 56 -8.97 8.29 3.41
C THR A 56 -8.64 6.81 3.29
N ASP A 57 -9.65 5.95 3.41
CA ASP A 57 -9.52 4.53 3.13
C ASP A 57 -9.15 4.31 1.65
N PHE A 58 -8.51 3.17 1.40
CA PHE A 58 -8.04 2.79 0.06
C PHE A 58 -9.10 2.94 -1.05
N TRP A 59 -10.38 2.66 -0.76
CA TRP A 59 -11.46 2.72 -1.73
C TRP A 59 -11.89 4.15 -2.06
N SER A 60 -11.72 5.05 -1.10
CA SER A 60 -12.03 6.48 -1.23
C SER A 60 -10.87 7.29 -1.83
N LEU A 61 -9.66 6.71 -1.88
CA LEU A 61 -8.52 7.29 -2.57
C LEU A 61 -8.58 7.01 -4.07
N SER A 62 -8.38 8.05 -4.88
CA SER A 62 -8.28 7.93 -6.33
C SER A 62 -6.88 7.41 -6.69
N LEU A 63 -6.68 6.10 -6.57
CA LEU A 63 -5.44 5.41 -6.91
C LEU A 63 -5.53 4.75 -8.30
N PRO A 64 -4.43 4.68 -9.07
CA PRO A 64 -4.43 4.07 -10.39
C PRO A 64 -4.85 2.59 -10.33
N ARG A 65 -5.72 2.20 -11.27
CA ARG A 65 -6.39 0.90 -11.37
C ARG A 65 -5.46 -0.32 -11.51
N GLU A 66 -4.16 -0.13 -11.75
CA GLU A 66 -3.18 -1.21 -11.93
C GLU A 66 -2.93 -2.03 -10.66
N THR A 67 -3.33 -1.56 -9.48
CA THR A 67 -3.24 -2.31 -8.21
C THR A 67 -4.56 -2.98 -7.81
N ARG A 68 -5.50 -3.17 -8.74
CA ARG A 68 -6.81 -3.78 -8.44
C ARG A 68 -6.84 -5.30 -8.64
N ILE A 69 -5.69 -5.97 -8.48
CA ILE A 69 -5.61 -7.43 -8.35
C ILE A 69 -5.52 -7.77 -6.86
N TYR A 70 -6.60 -7.50 -6.13
CA TYR A 70 -6.92 -8.26 -4.94
C TYR A 70 -8.37 -8.70 -5.09
N SER A 71 -8.56 -9.67 -5.99
CA SER A 71 -9.80 -10.40 -6.13
C SER A 71 -10.01 -11.22 -4.88
N TYR A 72 -10.54 -10.61 -3.82
CA TYR A 72 -11.31 -11.36 -2.84
C TYR A 72 -12.50 -11.91 -3.61
N ARG A 73 -12.35 -13.16 -4.02
CA ARG A 73 -13.39 -13.95 -4.63
C ARG A 73 -14.57 -13.89 -3.66
N LYS A 74 -15.63 -13.16 -4.06
CA LYS A 74 -16.99 -13.36 -3.57
C LYS A 74 -17.32 -14.84 -3.77
N CYS A 75 -17.02 -15.65 -2.76
CA CYS A 75 -17.76 -16.85 -2.46
C CYS A 75 -18.15 -16.67 -1.01
N TRP A 76 -19.37 -16.24 -0.77
CA TRP A 76 -20.33 -16.92 0.10
C TRP A 76 -21.67 -16.23 -0.12
N HIS A 77 -22.62 -17.07 -0.51
CA HIS A 77 -24.03 -16.77 -0.72
C HIS A 77 -24.70 -16.38 0.60
#